data_AF-A0A3P6QSP3-F1
#
_entry.id   AF-A0A3P6QSP3-F1
#
_cell.length_a   1.000
_cell.length_b   1.000
_cell.length_c   1.000
_cell.angle_alpha   90.00
_cell.angle_beta   90.00
_cell.angle_gamma   90.00
#
_symmetry.space_group_name_H-M   'P 1'
#
loop_
_entity.id
_entity.type
_entity.pdbx_description
1 polymer ?
#
loop_
_entity_poly.entity_id
_entity_poly.type
_entity_poly.pdbx_seq_one_letter_code
_entity_poly.pdbx_strand_id
1 'polypeptide(L)'
;MRTVVIFSIFIIVFADKAEGSCDPLPDDSQARIMYHMKNKIVVRPKEQLDDGAVAKLRCHPGAEASGQSTVTCVSGKWDGALGSCA
;
A
#
# COMPACT_ATOMS: atom_id res chain seq x y z
N MET A 1 -13.12 -6.68 -7.26
CA MET A 1 -14.23 -5.76 -7.58
C MET A 1 -13.79 -4.92 -8.77
N ARG A 2 -14.31 -5.23 -9.96
CA ARG A 2 -14.06 -4.43 -11.17
C ARG A 2 -15.09 -3.30 -11.19
N THR A 3 -14.65 -2.05 -11.21
CA THR A 3 -15.55 -0.89 -11.24
C THR A 3 -15.71 -0.46 -12.69
N VAL A 4 -16.95 -0.46 -13.19
CA VAL A 4 -17.29 -0.13 -14.58
C VAL A 4 -17.72 1.33 -14.64
N VAL A 5 -17.09 2.14 -15.52
CA VAL A 5 -17.48 3.55 -15.74
C VAL A 5 -17.98 3.69 -17.18
N ILE A 6 -19.25 4.03 -17.36
CA ILE A 6 -19.94 4.12 -18.66
C ILE A 6 -20.17 5.60 -18.99
N PHE A 7 -19.36 6.15 -19.90
CA PHE A 7 -19.70 7.39 -20.61
C PHE A 7 -20.04 7.02 -22.06
N SER A 8 -21.22 7.46 -22.49
CA SER A 8 -21.95 7.21 -23.73
C SER A 8 -21.11 6.83 -24.97
N ILE A 9 -21.54 5.73 -25.64
CA ILE A 9 -21.02 5.06 -26.85
C ILE A 9 -19.87 4.05 -26.58
N PHE A 10 -20.28 2.82 -26.20
CA PHE A 10 -19.59 1.52 -26.34
C PHE A 10 -18.05 1.46 -26.30
N ILE A 11 -17.40 2.10 -25.33
CA ILE A 11 -16.07 1.69 -24.88
C ILE A 11 -16.22 1.30 -23.42
N ILE A 12 -16.24 -0.01 -23.14
CA ILE A 12 -16.16 -0.48 -21.76
C ILE A 12 -14.74 -0.16 -21.29
N VAL A 13 -14.57 0.95 -20.58
CA VAL A 13 -13.31 1.27 -19.93
C VAL A 13 -13.27 0.46 -18.65
N PHE A 14 -12.55 -0.67 -18.68
CA PHE A 14 -12.22 -1.41 -17.48
C PHE A 14 -11.13 -0.64 -16.75
N ALA A 15 -11.47 -0.08 -15.58
CA ALA A 15 -10.43 0.26 -14.60
C ALA A 15 -9.95 -1.09 -14.03
N ASP A 16 -8.94 -1.69 -14.68
CA ASP A 16 -8.32 -2.91 -14.18
C ASP A 16 -7.53 -2.56 -12.91
N LYS A 17 -8.12 -2.86 -11.76
CA LYS A 17 -7.37 -3.06 -10.52
C LYS A 17 -6.31 -4.12 -10.86
N ALA A 18 -5.02 -3.77 -10.80
CA ALA A 18 -3.96 -4.74 -11.04
C ALA A 18 -4.15 -5.92 -10.07
N GLU A 19 -4.36 -7.11 -10.65
CA GLU A 19 -4.67 -8.32 -9.91
C GLU A 19 -3.44 -8.70 -9.08
N GLY A 20 -3.57 -8.75 -7.76
CA GLY A 20 -2.44 -8.94 -6.85
C GLY A 20 -1.87 -7.67 -6.20
N SER A 21 -2.42 -6.49 -6.49
CA SER A 21 -1.98 -5.23 -5.86
C SER A 21 -2.64 -4.98 -4.50
N CYS A 22 -1.86 -4.45 -3.55
CA CYS A 22 -2.31 -4.13 -2.20
C CYS A 22 -2.77 -2.69 -2.08
N ASP A 23 -3.82 -2.47 -1.28
CA ASP A 23 -4.23 -1.13 -0.89
C ASP A 23 -3.21 -0.55 0.14
N PRO A 24 -2.95 0.77 0.11
CA PRO A 24 -2.05 1.41 1.07
C PRO A 24 -2.48 1.17 2.51
N LEU A 25 -1.51 0.93 3.40
CA LEU A 25 -1.74 0.82 4.84
C LEU A 25 -2.22 2.17 5.41
N PRO A 26 -3.04 2.15 6.49
CA PRO A 26 -3.52 3.36 7.13
C PRO A 26 -2.36 4.22 7.63
N ASP A 27 -2.54 5.54 7.56
CA ASP A 27 -1.58 6.49 8.11
C ASP A 27 -1.51 6.40 9.64
N ASP A 28 -0.32 6.61 10.20
CA ASP A 28 -0.05 6.66 11.63
C ASP A 28 0.43 8.07 12.00
N SER A 29 -0.04 8.62 13.12
CA SER A 29 0.35 9.96 13.56
C SER A 29 1.80 10.05 14.07
N GLN A 30 2.33 8.94 14.57
CA GLN A 30 3.68 8.78 15.14
C GLN A 30 4.63 8.06 14.19
N ALA A 31 4.21 7.74 12.97
CA ALA A 31 5.06 7.05 12.01
C ALA A 31 4.91 7.55 10.57
N ARG A 32 5.93 7.26 9.78
CA ARG A 32 5.91 7.41 8.33
C ARG A 32 6.11 6.06 7.69
N ILE A 33 5.12 5.60 6.94
CA ILE A 33 5.20 4.34 6.19
C ILE A 33 5.80 4.62 4.80
N MET A 34 6.85 3.90 4.46
CA MET A 34 7.56 4.00 3.19
C MET A 34 7.39 2.72 2.38
N TYR A 35 7.00 2.84 1.12
CA TYR A 35 6.78 1.70 0.25
C TYR A 35 7.92 1.60 -0.77
N HIS A 36 8.64 0.47 -0.76
CA HIS A 36 9.72 0.18 -1.69
C HIS A 36 9.22 -0.76 -2.80
N MET A 37 9.34 -0.33 -4.05
CA MET A 37 8.93 -1.07 -5.24
C MET A 37 10.04 -1.00 -6.28
N LYS A 38 10.82 -2.07 -6.43
CA LYS A 38 11.99 -2.12 -7.32
C LYS A 38 12.91 -0.91 -7.07
N ASN A 39 12.97 0.06 -7.99
CA ASN A 39 13.81 1.27 -7.90
C ASN A 39 13.06 2.52 -7.44
N LYS A 40 11.79 2.38 -7.00
CA LYS A 40 10.95 3.50 -6.56
C LYS A 40 10.67 3.39 -5.06
N ILE A 41 10.73 4.52 -4.38
CA ILE A 41 10.23 4.67 -3.00
C ILE A 41 9.06 5.64 -3.06
N VAL A 42 7.91 5.24 -2.54
CA VAL A 42 6.69 6.05 -2.50
C VAL A 42 6.24 6.21 -1.06
N VAL A 43 5.77 7.41 -0.74
CA VAL A 43 5.15 7.73 0.54
C VAL A 43 3.79 8.33 0.26
N ARG A 44 2.76 7.88 0.99
CA ARG A 44 1.34 8.21 0.74
C ARG A 44 0.93 7.96 -0.72
N PRO A 45 1.04 6.72 -1.20
CA PRO A 45 0.56 6.36 -2.54
C PRO A 45 -0.95 6.64 -2.64
N LYS A 46 -1.36 7.28 -3.75
CA LYS A 46 -2.79 7.49 -4.09
C LYS A 46 -3.40 6.30 -4.81
N GLU A 47 -2.54 5.46 -5.37
CA GLU A 47 -2.88 4.26 -6.14
C GLU A 47 -2.44 3.03 -5.36
N GLN A 48 -2.89 1.86 -5.81
CA GLN A 48 -2.50 0.59 -5.22
C GLN A 48 -1.05 0.24 -5.53
N LEU A 49 -0.51 -0.65 -4.70
CA LEU A 49 0.89 -1.06 -4.69
C LEU A 49 1.01 -2.43 -5.34
N ASP A 50 1.94 -2.57 -6.30
CA ASP A 50 2.18 -3.82 -7.00
C ASP A 50 2.55 -4.97 -6.06
N ASP A 51 2.28 -6.20 -6.50
CA ASP A 51 2.76 -7.40 -5.82
C ASP A 51 4.28 -7.34 -5.60
N GLY A 52 4.72 -7.78 -4.42
CA GLY A 52 6.10 -7.67 -3.96
C GLY A 52 6.52 -6.29 -3.43
N ALA A 53 5.62 -5.29 -3.40
CA ALA A 53 5.88 -4.02 -2.72
C ALA A 53 6.18 -4.26 -1.22
N VAL A 54 7.19 -3.59 -0.69
CA VAL A 54 7.60 -3.73 0.71
C VAL A 54 7.25 -2.45 1.48
N ALA A 55 6.37 -2.54 2.47
CA ALA A 55 6.05 -1.45 3.37
C ALA A 55 7.01 -1.47 4.56
N LYS A 56 7.60 -0.32 4.89
CA LYS A 56 8.50 -0.13 6.03
C LYS A 56 7.95 0.94 6.97
N LEU A 57 7.81 0.60 8.24
CA LEU A 57 7.42 1.51 9.30
C LEU A 57 8.65 2.27 9.79
N ARG A 58 8.53 3.60 9.87
CA ARG A 58 9.55 4.45 10.49
C ARG A 58 8.90 5.39 11.49
N CYS A 59 9.18 5.19 12.78
CA CYS A 59 8.66 6.06 13.82
C CYS A 59 9.26 7.47 13.76
N HIS A 60 8.49 8.45 14.22
CA HIS A 60 8.97 9.79 14.48
C HIS A 60 10.00 9.78 15.63
N PRO A 61 10.90 10.77 15.70
CA PRO A 61 11.85 10.85 16.79
C PRO A 61 11.16 10.87 18.16
N GLY A 62 11.57 9.97 19.05
CA GLY A 62 11.01 9.85 20.41
C GLY A 62 9.86 8.84 20.55
N ALA A 63 9.34 8.29 19.45
CA ALA A 63 8.39 7.19 19.48
C ALA A 63 9.10 5.84 19.30
N GLU A 64 8.58 4.79 19.93
CA GLU A 64 9.15 3.44 19.90
C GLU A 64 8.30 2.52 19.02
N ALA A 65 8.96 1.71 18.19
CA ALA A 65 8.28 0.75 17.33
C ALA A 65 7.91 -0.51 18.13
N SER A 66 6.66 -0.95 17.99
CA SER A 66 6.19 -2.22 18.52
C SER A 66 5.66 -3.11 17.40
N GLY A 67 6.10 -4.38 17.38
CA GLY A 67 5.73 -5.36 16.36
C GLY A 67 6.62 -5.35 15.11
N GLN A 68 6.08 -5.79 13.97
CA GLN A 68 6.84 -5.89 12.73
C GLN A 68 7.02 -4.51 12.08
N SER A 69 8.26 -4.12 11.78
CA SER A 69 8.54 -2.86 11.09
C SER A 69 8.51 -2.98 9.56
N THR A 70 8.28 -4.17 9.02
CA THR A 70 8.27 -4.43 7.58
C THR A 70 7.26 -5.52 7.24
N VAL A 71 6.47 -5.30 6.19
CA VAL A 71 5.57 -6.30 5.58
C VAL A 71 5.65 -6.23 4.06
N THR A 72 5.31 -7.33 3.40
CA THR A 72 5.37 -7.45 1.93
C THR A 72 3.98 -7.65 1.36
N CYS A 73 3.67 -6.99 0.24
CA CYS A 73 2.45 -7.25 -0.51
C CYS A 73 2.59 -8.57 -1.26
N VAL A 74 1.69 -9.53 -1.00
CA VAL A 74 1.65 -10.84 -1.65
C VAL A 74 0.22 -11.16 -2.06
N SER A 75 0.00 -11.33 -3.36
CA SER A 75 -1.28 -11.70 -3.96
C SER A 75 -2.45 -10.80 -3.50
N GLY A 76 -2.22 -9.49 -3.44
CA GLY A 76 -3.24 -8.49 -3.10
C GLY A 76 -3.49 -8.31 -1.60
N LYS A 77 -2.68 -8.93 -0.73
CA LYS A 77 -2.76 -8.78 0.72
C LYS A 77 -1.38 -8.51 1.31
N TRP A 78 -1.34 -7.76 2.41
CA TRP A 78 -0.12 -7.62 3.19
C TRP A 78 0.14 -8.92 3.94
N ASP A 79 1.34 -9.48 3.74
CA ASP A 79 1.82 -10.68 4.43
C ASP A 79 2.24 -10.32 5.86
N GLY A 80 1.26 -10.33 6.75
CA GLY A 80 1.42 -9.95 8.15
C GLY A 80 0.78 -8.60 8.50
N ALA A 81 0.95 -8.20 9.75
CA ALA A 81 0.45 -6.94 10.29
C ALA A 81 1.63 -6.01 10.56
N LEU A 82 1.63 -4.84 9.92
CA LEU A 82 2.59 -3.81 10.24
C LEU A 82 2.37 -3.35 11.69
N GLY A 83 3.46 -3.22 12.42
CA GLY A 83 3.49 -2.71 13.79
C GLY A 83 3.04 -1.25 13.88
N SER A 84 3.13 -0.72 15.09
CA SER A 84 2.74 0.67 15.40
C SER A 84 3.87 1.39 16.11
N CYS A 85 3.79 2.72 16.14
CA CYS A 85 4.68 3.56 16.94
C CYS A 85 3.86 4.21 18.06
N ALA A 86 4.41 4.20 19.28
CA ALA A 86 3.80 4.82 20.45
C ALA A 86 4.82 5.65 21.24
#